data_AF-A0AB73KAX9-F1
#
_entry.id   AF-A0AB73KAX9-F1
#
_cell.length_a   1.000
_cell.length_b   1.000
_cell.length_c   1.000
_cell.angle_alpha   90.00
_cell.angle_beta   90.00
_cell.angle_gamma   90.00
#
_symmetry.space_group_name_H-M   'P 1'
#
loop_
_entity.id
_entity.type
_entity.pdbx_description
1 polymer ?
#
loop_
_entity_poly.entity_id
_entity_poly.type
_entity_poly.pdbx_seq_one_letter_code
_entity_poly.pdbx_strand_id
1 'polypeptide(L)'
;MANLNVTYQEMSDTANTMRTNKADIDDKLTQCKSIVDGLTANGFVTEQASGKFDEVHTEFVTSANQAMETLDQLSVWLDKAVDALRDMDTQLSGSLNQK
;
A
#
# COMPACT_ATOMS: atom_id res chain seq x y z
N MET A 1 -1.09 11.75 -26.53
CA MET A 1 -1.47 12.41 -25.25
C MET A 1 -2.41 11.44 -24.57
N ALA A 2 -2.07 10.96 -23.37
CA ALA A 2 -2.94 10.03 -22.65
C ALA A 2 -4.21 10.80 -22.28
N ASN A 3 -5.30 10.54 -23.00
CA ASN A 3 -6.63 10.99 -22.59
C ASN A 3 -6.97 10.19 -21.35
N LEU A 4 -6.59 10.73 -20.18
CA LEU A 4 -6.96 10.19 -18.88
C LEU A 4 -8.47 10.42 -18.72
N ASN A 5 -9.28 9.54 -19.33
CA ASN A 5 -10.70 9.43 -19.04
C ASN A 5 -10.90 8.69 -17.72
N VAL A 6 -10.20 9.10 -16.66
CA VAL A 6 -10.41 8.56 -15.31
C VAL A 6 -11.23 9.61 -14.57
N THR A 7 -12.46 9.26 -14.26
CA THR A 7 -13.38 10.09 -13.49
C THR A 7 -12.94 10.17 -12.02
N TYR A 8 -13.40 11.20 -11.31
CA TYR A 8 -13.23 11.32 -9.85
C TYR A 8 -13.64 10.05 -9.10
N GLN A 9 -14.74 9.45 -9.54
CA GLN A 9 -15.28 8.23 -8.95
C GLN A 9 -14.32 7.06 -9.13
N GLU A 10 -13.80 6.85 -10.35
CA GLU A 10 -12.84 5.78 -10.63
C GLU A 10 -11.53 5.94 -9.84
N MET A 11 -11.04 7.18 -9.69
CA MET A 11 -9.85 7.43 -8.86
C MET A 11 -10.11 7.14 -7.38
N SER A 12 -11.25 7.60 -6.85
CA SER A 12 -11.65 7.34 -5.46
C SER A 12 -11.86 5.84 -5.20
N ASP A 13 -12.50 5.14 -6.13
CA ASP A 13 -12.71 3.69 -6.03
C ASP A 13 -11.39 2.94 -6.08
N THR A 14 -10.47 3.35 -6.96
CA THR A 14 -9.12 2.78 -7.05
C THR A 14 -8.35 3.00 -5.74
N ALA A 15 -8.41 4.20 -5.15
CA ALA A 15 -7.77 4.48 -3.87
C ALA A 15 -8.33 3.58 -2.75
N ASN A 16 -9.65 3.37 -2.72
CA ASN A 16 -10.29 2.45 -1.78
C ASN A 16 -9.84 1.00 -2.00
N THR A 17 -9.81 0.52 -3.24
CA THR A 17 -9.30 -0.82 -3.57
C THR A 17 -7.85 -0.99 -3.12
N MET A 18 -6.99 0.01 -3.30
CA MET A 18 -5.60 -0.05 -2.84
C MET A 18 -5.49 -0.16 -1.32
N ARG A 19 -6.33 0.57 -0.55
CA ARG A 19 -6.39 0.44 0.91
C ARG A 19 -6.87 -0.94 1.37
N THR A 20 -7.88 -1.50 0.71
CA THR A 20 -8.35 -2.86 1.02
C THR A 20 -7.26 -3.88 0.75
N ASN A 21 -6.63 -3.84 -0.43
CA ASN A 21 -5.54 -4.76 -0.77
C ASN A 21 -4.36 -4.62 0.20
N LYS A 22 -4.04 -3.39 0.64
CA LYS A 22 -3.05 -3.14 1.68
C LYS A 22 -3.41 -3.91 2.96
N ALA A 23 -4.64 -3.76 3.47
CA ALA A 23 -5.07 -4.46 4.68
C ALA A 23 -4.95 -5.99 4.54
N ASP A 24 -5.38 -6.55 3.41
CA ASP A 24 -5.27 -7.99 3.14
C ASP A 24 -3.80 -8.47 3.13
N ILE A 25 -2.90 -7.67 2.56
CA ILE A 25 -1.47 -7.97 2.53
C ILE A 25 -0.88 -7.90 3.96
N ASP A 26 -1.26 -6.90 4.76
CA ASP A 26 -0.82 -6.77 6.16
C ASP A 26 -1.17 -8.00 7.00
N ASP A 27 -2.41 -8.47 6.86
CA ASP A 27 -2.90 -9.67 7.54
C ASP A 27 -2.08 -10.90 7.14
N LYS A 28 -1.77 -11.05 5.85
CA LYS A 28 -0.96 -12.17 5.35
C LYS A 28 0.49 -12.10 5.81
N LEU A 29 1.09 -10.92 5.83
CA LEU A 29 2.45 -10.73 6.34
C LEU A 29 2.53 -11.06 7.84
N THR A 30 1.55 -10.61 8.62
CA THR A 30 1.43 -10.92 10.05
C THR A 30 1.28 -12.43 10.29
N GLN A 31 0.48 -13.10 9.45
CA GLN A 31 0.34 -14.56 9.50
C GLN A 31 1.66 -15.27 9.19
N CYS A 32 2.37 -14.87 8.13
CA CYS A 32 3.67 -15.42 7.77
C CYS A 32 4.70 -15.25 8.90
N LYS A 33 4.78 -14.05 9.47
CA LYS A 33 5.66 -13.75 10.62
C LYS A 33 5.35 -14.68 11.80
N SER A 34 4.07 -14.85 12.15
CA SER A 34 3.66 -15.70 13.26
C SER A 34 4.03 -17.18 13.07
N ILE A 35 3.92 -17.69 11.83
CA ILE A 35 4.35 -19.06 11.50
C ILE A 35 5.85 -19.22 11.70
N VAL A 36 6.63 -18.25 11.22
CA VAL A 36 8.09 -18.23 11.34
C VAL A 36 8.53 -18.17 12.81
N ASP A 37 7.93 -17.27 13.59
CA ASP A 37 8.19 -17.15 15.03
C ASP A 37 7.86 -18.46 15.77
N GLY A 38 6.79 -19.15 15.38
CA GLY A 38 6.43 -20.45 15.97
C GLY A 38 7.42 -21.57 15.65
N LEU A 39 8.04 -21.58 14.47
CA LEU A 39 9.03 -22.60 14.09
C LEU A 39 10.34 -22.43 14.84
N THR A 40 10.80 -21.19 15.04
CA THR A 40 12.02 -20.90 15.81
C THR A 40 11.84 -21.22 17.29
N ALA A 41 10.67 -20.92 17.86
CA ALA A 41 10.34 -21.24 19.25
C ALA A 41 10.34 -22.76 19.53
N ASN A 42 9.99 -23.59 18.54
CA ASN A 42 9.93 -25.05 18.67
C ASN A 42 11.28 -25.76 18.44
N GLY A 43 12.39 -25.03 18.31
CA GLY A 43 13.73 -25.60 18.27
C GLY A 43 14.22 -26.02 16.88
N PHE A 44 13.64 -25.48 15.80
CA PHE A 44 14.12 -25.72 14.41
C PHE A 44 15.52 -25.14 14.12
N VAL A 45 16.12 -24.44 15.08
CA VAL A 45 17.44 -23.83 14.99
C VAL A 45 18.55 -24.87 15.23
N THR A 46 19.06 -25.48 14.15
CA THR A 46 20.42 -26.03 14.17
C THR A 46 21.43 -24.88 14.05
N GLU A 47 22.58 -24.95 14.73
CA GLU A 47 23.57 -23.84 14.89
C GLU A 47 23.97 -23.12 13.59
N GLN A 48 23.94 -23.79 12.43
CA GLN A 48 24.28 -23.18 11.14
C GLN A 48 23.06 -22.68 10.35
N ALA A 49 21.88 -23.30 10.53
CA ALA A 49 20.66 -22.88 9.83
C ALA A 49 19.98 -21.67 10.52
N SER A 50 20.17 -21.52 11.83
CA SER A 50 19.58 -20.44 12.62
C SER A 50 20.01 -19.05 12.17
N GLY A 51 21.31 -18.84 11.93
CA GLY A 51 21.83 -17.53 11.51
C GLY A 51 21.32 -17.08 10.15
N LYS A 52 21.27 -18.00 9.16
CA LYS A 52 20.73 -17.68 7.84
C LYS A 52 19.21 -17.48 7.88
N PHE A 53 18.53 -18.24 8.73
CA PHE A 53 17.09 -18.09 8.94
C PHE A 53 16.74 -16.72 9.53
N ASP A 54 17.44 -16.29 10.57
CA ASP A 54 17.22 -14.98 11.22
C ASP A 54 17.46 -13.82 10.25
N GLU A 55 18.48 -13.93 9.39
CA GLU A 55 18.79 -12.95 8.35
C GLU A 55 17.62 -12.84 7.34
N VAL A 56 17.18 -13.97 6.77
CA VAL A 56 16.10 -14.00 5.78
C VAL A 56 14.77 -13.56 6.40
N HIS A 57 14.49 -13.93 7.65
CA HIS A 57 13.30 -13.49 8.37
C HIS A 57 13.31 -11.97 8.59
N THR A 58 14.44 -11.41 8.99
CA THR A 58 14.60 -9.96 9.18
C THR A 58 14.43 -9.21 7.86
N GLU A 59 15.01 -9.73 6.78
CA GLU A 59 14.86 -9.17 5.43
C GLU A 59 13.41 -9.21 4.96
N PHE A 60 12.71 -10.33 5.21
CA PHE A 60 11.28 -10.47 4.91
C PHE A 60 10.44 -9.41 5.65
N VAL A 61 10.60 -9.28 6.97
CA VAL A 61 9.84 -8.29 7.76
C VAL A 61 10.12 -6.86 7.29
N THR A 62 11.39 -6.55 7.00
CA THR A 62 11.79 -5.22 6.52
C THR A 62 11.17 -4.91 5.15
N SER A 63 11.28 -5.84 4.20
CA SER A 63 10.74 -5.66 2.85
C SER A 63 9.21 -5.58 2.84
N ALA A 64 8.58 -6.38 3.69
CA ALA A 64 7.14 -6.36 3.93
C ALA A 64 6.67 -4.99 4.41
N ASN A 65 7.30 -4.44 5.46
CA ASN A 65 6.99 -3.10 5.98
C ASN A 65 7.18 -2.01 4.91
N GLN A 66 8.26 -2.09 4.13
CA GLN A 66 8.53 -1.12 3.06
C GLN A 66 7.47 -1.18 1.95
N ALA A 67 7.03 -2.36 1.55
CA ALA A 67 5.97 -2.53 0.57
C ALA A 67 4.66 -1.91 1.07
N MET A 68 4.34 -2.13 2.34
CA MET A 68 3.14 -1.59 2.99
C MET A 68 3.14 -0.06 3.07
N GLU A 69 4.28 0.54 3.40
CA GLU A 69 4.44 1.99 3.37
C GLU A 69 4.25 2.55 1.96
N THR A 70 4.80 1.86 0.95
CA THR A 70 4.71 2.29 -0.45
C THR A 70 3.27 2.22 -0.97
N LEU A 71 2.51 1.18 -0.59
CA LEU A 71 1.08 1.06 -0.92
C LEU A 71 0.24 2.18 -0.28
N ASP A 72 0.58 2.56 0.96
CA ASP A 72 -0.08 3.67 1.65
C ASP A 72 0.19 5.01 0.95
N GLN A 73 1.44 5.28 0.62
CA GLN A 73 1.85 6.48 -0.13
C GLN A 73 1.13 6.59 -1.49
N LEU A 74 0.97 5.47 -2.20
CA LEU A 74 0.22 5.45 -3.45
C LEU A 74 -1.26 5.79 -3.26
N SER A 75 -1.88 5.27 -2.20
CA SER A 75 -3.28 5.58 -1.86
C SER A 75 -3.47 7.06 -1.54
N VAL A 76 -2.56 7.65 -0.74
CA VAL A 76 -2.56 9.08 -0.42
C VAL A 76 -2.35 9.94 -1.67
N TRP A 77 -1.49 9.50 -2.59
CA TRP A 77 -1.27 10.21 -3.85
C TRP A 77 -2.55 10.24 -4.70
N LEU A 78 -3.28 9.12 -4.79
CA LEU A 78 -4.55 9.04 -5.51
C LEU A 78 -5.60 10.01 -4.92
N ASP A 79 -5.70 10.11 -3.60
CA ASP A 79 -6.61 11.08 -2.96
C ASP A 79 -6.26 12.52 -3.33
N LYS A 80 -4.98 12.88 -3.24
CA LYS A 80 -4.52 14.23 -3.57
C LYS A 80 -4.76 14.58 -5.03
N ALA A 81 -4.65 13.60 -5.93
CA ALA A 81 -4.97 13.77 -7.34
C ALA A 81 -6.46 14.07 -7.54
N VAL A 82 -7.35 13.36 -6.83
CA VAL A 82 -8.80 13.63 -6.84
C VAL A 82 -9.12 15.04 -6.35
N ASP A 83 -8.55 15.45 -5.22
CA ASP A 83 -8.79 16.77 -4.65
C ASP A 83 -8.33 17.89 -5.58
N ALA A 84 -7.12 17.77 -6.14
CA ALA A 84 -6.57 18.76 -7.06
C ALA A 84 -7.43 18.91 -8.33
N LEU A 85 -7.93 17.80 -8.87
CA LEU A 85 -8.81 17.83 -10.04
C LEU A 85 -10.15 18.50 -9.69
N ARG A 86 -10.75 18.20 -8.51
CA ARG A 86 -12.03 18.81 -8.08
C ARG A 86 -11.92 20.32 -7.91
N ASP A 87 -10.81 20.77 -7.35
CA ASP A 87 -10.51 22.19 -7.19
C ASP A 87 -10.36 22.89 -8.54
N MET A 88 -9.69 22.24 -9.50
CA MET A 88 -9.55 22.76 -10.87
C MET A 88 -10.91 22.90 -11.56
N ASP A 89 -11.79 21.89 -11.47
CA ASP A 89 -13.13 21.94 -12.07
C ASP A 89 -14.02 23.02 -11.44
N THR A 90 -13.91 23.23 -10.13
CA THR A 90 -14.64 24.28 -9.41
C THR A 90 -14.21 25.67 -9.90
N GLN A 91 -12.91 25.89 -10.08
CA GLN A 91 -12.37 27.14 -10.61
C GLN A 91 -12.80 27.38 -12.06
N LEU A 92 -12.75 26.35 -12.91
CA LEU A 92 -13.19 26.43 -14.30
C LEU A 92 -14.68 26.79 -14.39
N SER A 93 -15.52 26.10 -13.62
CA SER A 93 -16.97 26.38 -13.58
C SER A 93 -17.27 27.80 -13.08
N GLY A 94 -16.56 28.26 -12.05
CA GLY A 94 -16.67 29.63 -11.55
C GLY A 94 -16.29 30.68 -12.59
N SER A 95 -15.25 30.41 -13.40
CA SER A 95 -14.81 31.32 -14.48
C SER A 95 -15.80 31.40 -15.65
N LEU A 96 -16.51 30.32 -15.94
CA LEU A 96 -17.50 30.25 -17.02
C LEU A 96 -18.83 30.92 -16.64
N ASN A 97 -19.21 30.87 -15.36
CA ASN A 97 -20.44 31.48 -14.83
C ASN A 97 -20.32 33.00 -14.58
N GLN A 98 -19.13 33.60 -14.76
CA GLN A 98 -18.90 35.05 -14.64
C GLN A 98 -19.06 35.82 -15.97
N LYS A 99 -19.72 35.23 -16.97
CA LYS A 99 -20.12 35.91 -18.22
C LYS A 99 -21.63 36.15 -18.26
#